data_AF-A0A2S6AP48-F1
#
_entry.id   AF-A0A2S6AP48-F1
#
_cell.length_a   1.000
_cell.length_b   1.000
_cell.length_c   1.000
_cell.angle_alpha   90.00
_cell.angle_beta   90.00
_cell.angle_gamma   90.00
#
_symmetry.space_group_name_H-M   'P 1'
#
loop_
_entity.id
_entity.type
_entity.pdbx_description
1 polymer ?
#
loop_
_entity_poly.entity_id
_entity_poly.type
_entity_poly.pdbx_seq_one_letter_code
_entity_poly.pdbx_strand_id
1 'polypeptide(L)'
;MDDNTPTAEGDPTRPDRQLIQRREQAWSNYQQACADLAGTRIRANLDGWKRWLRILPRAAVDQAERRRDEIRAELARHCVGADDHRWGVLSGGDTGTFGGCFGLEHTIGQLAERYGKVDPHWVRTLRDTARRTTDIRPLAADGDRTAVSDLTDRVVQAVRMAPDDEARRRLIVHLPGEVRPVPADPATLAGDRGPVAVQFEIYASTIKLDHIDVIPPLRRMGLGTATLRHLCRTADAHGMHIVAQLVPTFRDDDSAVPILARWFREQGFEVTERLGGRVVRAPASIP
;
A
#
# COMPACT_ATOMS: atom_id res chain seq x y z
N MET A 1 -32.70 -29.92 6.11
CA MET A 1 -31.72 -29.33 7.04
C MET A 1 -30.93 -28.36 6.21
N ASP A 2 -31.36 -27.10 6.26
CA ASP A 2 -30.78 -25.99 5.53
C ASP A 2 -29.53 -25.54 6.28
N ASP A 3 -28.38 -25.75 5.66
CA ASP A 3 -27.14 -25.10 6.04
C ASP A 3 -26.31 -24.92 4.76
N ASN A 4 -26.61 -23.87 4.01
CA ASN A 4 -25.72 -23.35 2.97
C ASN A 4 -25.78 -21.84 3.03
N THR A 5 -25.22 -21.37 4.14
CA THR A 5 -25.00 -19.98 4.47
C THR A 5 -24.19 -19.32 3.34
N PRO A 6 -24.69 -18.22 2.73
CA PRO A 6 -23.85 -17.41 1.87
C PRO A 6 -22.76 -16.82 2.76
N THR A 7 -21.48 -17.10 2.49
CA THR A 7 -20.39 -16.37 3.14
C THR A 7 -20.41 -14.95 2.58
N ALA A 8 -21.28 -14.15 3.20
CA ALA A 8 -21.70 -12.86 2.73
C ALA A 8 -20.49 -11.93 2.57
N GLU A 9 -20.58 -11.03 1.60
CA GLU A 9 -19.88 -9.75 1.57
C GLU A 9 -20.27 -8.86 2.79
N GLY A 10 -20.48 -9.44 3.97
CA GLY A 10 -21.08 -8.83 5.16
C GLY A 10 -20.31 -9.04 6.46
N ASP A 11 -19.33 -9.95 6.52
CA ASP A 11 -18.66 -10.27 7.80
C ASP A 11 -17.72 -9.13 8.28
N PRO A 12 -18.05 -8.42 9.38
CA PRO A 12 -17.26 -7.32 9.92
C PRO A 12 -16.00 -7.80 10.66
N THR A 13 -15.87 -9.11 10.91
CA THR A 13 -14.71 -9.68 11.62
C THR A 13 -13.51 -9.93 10.71
N ARG A 14 -13.69 -9.78 9.39
CA ARG A 14 -12.61 -9.97 8.43
C ARG A 14 -11.49 -8.93 8.60
N PRO A 15 -10.20 -9.35 8.64
CA PRO A 15 -9.09 -8.44 8.91
C PRO A 15 -8.92 -7.31 7.88
N ASP A 16 -9.21 -7.57 6.60
CA ASP A 16 -9.15 -6.57 5.53
C ASP A 16 -10.20 -5.46 5.73
N ARG A 17 -11.41 -5.81 6.17
CA ARG A 17 -12.47 -4.84 6.48
C ARG A 17 -12.18 -4.02 7.71
N GLN A 18 -11.64 -4.63 8.76
CA GLN A 18 -11.24 -3.91 9.96
C GLN A 18 -10.20 -2.83 9.65
N LEU A 19 -9.27 -3.10 8.72
CA LEU A 19 -8.29 -2.11 8.30
C LEU A 19 -8.94 -0.92 7.57
N ILE A 20 -9.89 -1.18 6.66
CA ILE A 20 -10.65 -0.14 5.96
C ILE A 20 -11.49 0.69 6.94
N GLN A 21 -12.20 0.05 7.87
CA GLN A 21 -13.00 0.76 8.89
C GLN A 21 -12.13 1.66 9.79
N ARG A 22 -10.95 1.19 10.19
CA ARG A 22 -10.01 2.00 10.97
C ARG A 22 -9.52 3.21 10.18
N ARG A 23 -9.30 3.06 8.87
CA ARG A 23 -8.95 4.16 7.95
C ARG A 23 -10.07 5.19 7.87
N GLU A 24 -11.30 4.77 7.64
CA GLU A 24 -12.48 5.64 7.57
C GLU A 24 -12.69 6.39 8.89
N GLN A 25 -12.57 5.69 10.03
CA GLN A 25 -12.69 6.30 11.35
C GLN A 25 -11.60 7.34 11.59
N ALA A 26 -10.35 7.05 11.24
CA ALA A 26 -9.24 8.00 11.39
C ALA A 26 -9.46 9.25 10.52
N TRP A 27 -9.98 9.07 9.31
CA TRP A 27 -10.32 10.19 8.43
C TRP A 27 -11.46 11.05 9.01
N SER A 28 -12.54 10.43 9.46
CA SER A 28 -13.66 11.12 10.12
C SER A 28 -13.20 11.91 11.36
N ASN A 29 -12.35 11.31 12.20
CA ASN A 29 -11.78 11.98 13.36
C ASN A 29 -10.97 13.24 12.98
N TYR A 30 -10.20 13.17 11.89
CA TYR A 30 -9.43 14.30 11.39
C TYR A 30 -10.31 15.41 10.80
N GLN A 31 -11.35 15.05 10.06
CA GLN A 31 -12.33 16.02 9.54
C GLN A 31 -13.05 16.74 10.69
N GLN A 32 -13.44 16.01 11.73
CA GLN A 32 -14.04 16.60 12.94
C GLN A 32 -13.07 17.58 13.63
N ALA A 33 -11.80 17.20 13.79
CA ALA A 33 -10.79 18.08 14.39
C ALA A 33 -10.56 19.36 13.55
N CYS A 34 -10.61 19.26 12.23
CA CYS A 34 -10.56 20.42 11.33
C CYS A 34 -11.78 21.34 11.51
N ALA A 35 -12.98 20.77 11.60
CA ALA A 35 -14.22 21.52 11.84
C ALA A 35 -14.21 22.22 13.21
N ASP A 36 -13.74 21.54 14.26
CA ASP A 36 -13.62 22.08 15.62
C ASP A 36 -12.63 23.25 15.67
N LEU A 37 -11.49 23.12 14.97
CA LEU A 37 -10.52 24.20 14.84
C LEU A 37 -11.12 25.41 14.10
N ALA A 38 -11.82 25.18 12.99
CA ALA A 38 -12.49 26.23 12.24
C ALA A 38 -13.55 26.95 13.10
N GLY A 39 -14.41 26.21 13.79
CA GLY A 39 -15.40 26.77 14.72
C GLY A 39 -14.77 27.53 15.87
N THR A 40 -13.64 27.06 16.39
CA THR A 40 -12.87 27.76 17.43
C THR A 40 -12.26 29.05 16.91
N ARG A 41 -11.73 29.08 15.68
CA ARG A 41 -11.24 30.31 15.02
C ARG A 41 -12.36 31.32 14.75
N ILE A 42 -13.53 30.87 14.34
CA ILE A 42 -14.70 31.74 14.11
C ILE A 42 -15.13 32.40 15.43
N ARG A 43 -15.36 31.62 16.50
CA ARG A 43 -15.64 32.17 17.84
C ARG A 43 -14.53 33.09 18.32
N ALA A 44 -13.26 32.69 18.08
CA ALA A 44 -12.10 33.50 18.43
C ALA A 44 -12.10 34.89 17.75
N ASN A 45 -12.58 34.98 16.52
CA ASN A 45 -12.68 36.23 15.76
C ASN A 45 -13.91 37.07 16.12
N LEU A 46 -15.03 36.45 16.49
CA LEU A 46 -16.29 37.15 16.77
C LEU A 46 -16.29 37.93 18.10
N ASP A 47 -15.55 37.50 19.13
CA ASP A 47 -15.68 38.14 20.46
C ASP A 47 -14.92 39.47 20.65
N GLY A 48 -14.15 39.95 19.67
CA GLY A 48 -13.50 41.29 19.74
C GLY A 48 -12.48 41.55 20.87
N TRP A 49 -11.67 42.61 20.68
CA TRP A 49 -10.62 43.24 21.54
C TRP A 49 -9.55 42.41 22.29
N LYS A 50 -9.73 41.11 22.55
CA LYS A 50 -8.74 40.24 23.23
C LYS A 50 -8.00 39.30 22.27
N ARG A 51 -7.82 39.72 21.01
CA ARG A 51 -7.27 38.89 19.92
C ARG A 51 -5.86 38.36 20.23
N TRP A 52 -5.02 39.16 20.88
CA TRP A 52 -3.65 38.78 21.24
C TRP A 52 -3.59 37.71 22.35
N LEU A 53 -4.53 37.72 23.32
CA LEU A 53 -4.61 36.72 24.39
C LEU A 53 -4.95 35.31 23.86
N ARG A 54 -5.51 35.22 22.66
CA ARG A 54 -5.92 33.96 22.01
C ARG A 54 -4.84 33.34 21.12
N ILE A 55 -3.75 34.08 20.88
CA ILE A 55 -2.54 33.63 20.16
C ILE A 55 -1.47 33.15 21.17
N LEU A 56 -1.74 33.29 22.48
CA LEU A 56 -0.83 32.81 23.51
C LEU A 56 -0.73 31.28 23.50
N PRO A 57 0.45 30.73 23.83
CA PRO A 57 0.60 29.31 24.08
C PRO A 57 -0.45 28.82 25.09
N ARG A 58 -1.11 27.69 24.78
CA ARG A 58 -2.23 27.08 25.52
C ARG A 58 -3.58 27.79 25.41
N ALA A 59 -3.72 28.81 24.55
CA ALA A 59 -5.05 29.32 24.21
C ALA A 59 -5.88 28.28 23.46
N ALA A 60 -7.21 28.44 23.42
CA ALA A 60 -8.13 27.47 22.82
C ALA A 60 -7.80 27.16 21.34
N VAL A 61 -7.33 28.15 20.57
CA VAL A 61 -6.91 27.94 19.17
C VAL A 61 -5.65 27.09 19.09
N ASP A 62 -4.61 27.39 19.88
CA ASP A 62 -3.37 26.60 19.94
C ASP A 62 -3.64 25.17 20.41
N GLN A 63 -4.53 24.97 21.39
CA GLN A 63 -4.94 23.62 21.81
C GLN A 63 -5.65 22.85 20.69
N ALA A 64 -6.57 23.49 19.96
CA ALA A 64 -7.26 22.86 18.83
C ALA A 64 -6.29 22.55 17.66
N GLU A 65 -5.32 23.41 17.40
CA GLU A 65 -4.27 23.17 16.40
C GLU A 65 -3.40 21.97 16.78
N ARG A 66 -2.92 21.90 18.03
CA ARG A 66 -2.18 20.74 18.53
C ARG A 66 -2.99 19.45 18.45
N ARG A 67 -4.27 19.50 18.83
CA ARG A 67 -5.15 18.33 18.75
C ARG A 67 -5.32 17.85 17.31
N ARG A 68 -5.49 18.75 16.35
CA ARG A 68 -5.51 18.42 14.92
C ARG A 68 -4.19 17.77 14.51
N ASP A 69 -3.05 18.31 14.93
CA ASP A 69 -1.73 17.78 14.56
C ASP A 69 -1.43 16.41 15.17
N GLU A 70 -1.89 16.15 16.40
CA GLU A 70 -1.86 14.83 17.02
C GLU A 70 -2.68 13.82 16.20
N ILE A 71 -3.92 14.16 15.84
CA ILE A 71 -4.79 13.28 15.04
C ILE A 71 -4.21 13.09 13.62
N ARG A 72 -3.62 14.13 13.04
CA ARG A 72 -2.94 14.05 11.74
C ARG A 72 -1.84 13.00 11.75
N ALA A 73 -1.09 12.87 12.84
CA ALA A 73 -0.06 11.84 12.97
C ALA A 73 -0.65 10.41 12.97
N GLU A 74 -1.90 10.23 13.39
CA GLU A 74 -2.60 8.93 13.35
C GLU A 74 -3.01 8.51 11.95
N LEU A 75 -3.19 9.46 11.01
CA LEU A 75 -3.52 9.17 9.61
C LEU A 75 -2.49 8.26 8.96
N ALA A 76 -1.21 8.41 9.33
CA ALA A 76 -0.13 7.56 8.85
C ALA A 76 -0.28 6.10 9.31
N ARG A 77 -0.65 5.90 10.57
CA ARG A 77 -0.85 4.56 11.15
C ARG A 77 -1.99 3.79 10.48
N HIS A 78 -3.05 4.51 10.08
CA HIS A 78 -4.23 3.92 9.44
C HIS A 78 -4.22 4.02 7.91
N CYS A 79 -3.12 4.54 7.35
CA CYS A 79 -2.91 4.70 5.93
C CYS A 79 -4.04 5.43 5.19
N VAL A 80 -4.51 6.55 5.76
CA VAL A 80 -5.52 7.42 5.14
C VAL A 80 -4.98 7.99 3.81
N GLY A 81 -5.87 8.12 2.83
CA GLY A 81 -5.54 8.55 1.46
C GLY A 81 -5.11 7.42 0.52
N ALA A 82 -5.00 6.18 1.01
CA ALA A 82 -4.78 5.02 0.16
C ALA A 82 -6.01 4.70 -0.69
N ASP A 83 -5.78 4.18 -1.90
CA ASP A 83 -6.82 3.60 -2.73
C ASP A 83 -7.19 2.20 -2.22
N ASP A 84 -8.48 1.89 -2.14
CA ASP A 84 -8.97 0.62 -1.57
C ASP A 84 -8.72 -0.58 -2.49
N HIS A 85 -8.48 -0.35 -3.79
CA HIS A 85 -8.32 -1.41 -4.79
C HIS A 85 -6.97 -1.36 -5.49
N ARG A 86 -6.17 -0.31 -5.25
CA ARG A 86 -4.85 -0.13 -5.85
C ARG A 86 -3.79 0.03 -4.77
N TRP A 87 -2.73 -0.74 -4.92
CA TRP A 87 -1.57 -0.64 -4.06
C TRP A 87 -0.65 0.49 -4.52
N GLY A 88 -0.15 1.29 -3.58
CA GLY A 88 0.79 2.37 -3.84
C GLY A 88 1.36 3.00 -2.56
N VAL A 89 1.96 4.17 -2.71
CA VAL A 89 2.82 4.81 -1.69
C VAL A 89 2.11 5.20 -0.40
N LEU A 90 0.78 5.26 -0.41
CA LEU A 90 -0.04 5.55 0.76
C LEU A 90 -0.68 4.30 1.38
N SER A 91 -0.61 3.15 0.71
CA SER A 91 -1.25 1.88 1.10
C SER A 91 -0.60 1.24 2.32
N GLY A 92 -1.22 0.16 2.81
CA GLY A 92 -0.80 -0.57 4.00
C GLY A 92 -1.61 -0.16 5.22
N GLY A 93 -0.94 -0.14 6.37
CA GLY A 93 -1.50 0.28 7.65
C GLY A 93 -1.01 -0.63 8.78
N ASP A 94 -1.47 -0.32 9.99
CA ASP A 94 -1.28 -1.17 11.15
C ASP A 94 -2.15 -2.43 11.05
N THR A 95 -1.49 -3.56 10.81
CA THR A 95 -2.12 -4.88 10.68
C THR A 95 -2.20 -5.63 12.01
N GLY A 96 -1.82 -4.99 13.12
CA GLY A 96 -1.82 -5.58 14.45
C GLY A 96 -0.95 -6.83 14.51
N THR A 97 -1.56 -7.97 14.81
CA THR A 97 -0.88 -9.26 15.04
C THR A 97 -0.30 -9.90 13.77
N PHE A 98 -0.58 -9.38 12.58
CA PHE A 98 -0.17 -9.97 11.29
C PHE A 98 1.15 -9.41 10.72
N GLY A 99 2.04 -8.92 11.58
CA GLY A 99 3.36 -8.43 11.16
C GLY A 99 3.57 -6.92 11.28
N GLY A 100 2.69 -6.21 12.00
CA GLY A 100 2.90 -4.82 12.39
C GLY A 100 2.41 -3.79 11.35
N CYS A 101 3.11 -2.66 11.26
CA CYS A 101 2.71 -1.53 10.41
C CYS A 101 3.41 -1.59 9.04
N PHE A 102 2.63 -1.72 7.97
CA PHE A 102 3.14 -1.81 6.59
C PHE A 102 3.03 -0.49 5.82
N GLY A 103 3.18 0.65 6.50
CA GLY A 103 3.19 1.97 5.87
C GLY A 103 4.58 2.41 5.37
N LEU A 104 4.60 3.30 4.37
CA LEU A 104 5.82 3.89 3.83
C LEU A 104 6.61 4.65 4.92
N GLU A 105 5.93 5.44 5.76
CA GLU A 105 6.56 6.20 6.84
C GLU A 105 7.22 5.30 7.88
N HIS A 106 6.58 4.18 8.22
CA HIS A 106 7.14 3.18 9.13
C HIS A 106 8.40 2.54 8.54
N THR A 107 8.32 2.16 7.26
CA THR A 107 9.47 1.58 6.54
C THR A 107 10.62 2.57 6.44
N ILE A 108 10.33 3.84 6.14
CA ILE A 108 11.33 4.92 6.14
C ILE A 108 11.95 5.09 7.52
N GLY A 109 11.17 5.05 8.60
CA GLY A 109 11.68 5.14 9.97
C GLY A 109 12.74 4.07 10.25
N GLN A 110 12.43 2.81 9.92
CA GLN A 110 13.35 1.68 10.10
C GLN A 110 14.59 1.77 9.21
N LEU A 111 14.45 2.23 7.96
CA LEU A 111 15.58 2.44 7.07
C LEU A 111 16.46 3.62 7.52
N ALA A 112 15.86 4.71 8.01
CA ALA A 112 16.58 5.86 8.51
C ALA A 112 17.43 5.54 9.75
N GLU A 113 16.93 4.66 10.63
CA GLU A 113 17.68 4.16 11.77
C GLU A 113 18.88 3.31 11.32
N ARG A 114 18.64 2.35 10.42
CA ARG A 114 19.67 1.41 9.94
C ARG A 114 20.76 2.09 9.11
N TYR A 115 20.38 2.97 8.19
CA TYR A 115 21.30 3.56 7.20
C TYR A 115 21.78 4.96 7.58
N GLY A 116 21.38 5.49 8.74
CA GLY A 116 21.71 6.87 9.14
C GLY A 116 23.20 7.18 9.18
N LYS A 117 24.05 6.17 9.44
CA LYS A 117 25.52 6.28 9.42
C LYS A 117 26.14 5.91 8.07
N VAL A 118 25.47 5.08 7.27
CA VAL A 118 25.98 4.54 6.01
C VAL A 118 25.78 5.54 4.88
N ASP A 119 24.56 6.08 4.75
CA ASP A 119 24.23 7.11 3.77
C ASP A 119 23.32 8.18 4.38
N PRO A 120 23.91 9.22 5.01
CA PRO A 120 23.17 10.32 5.60
C PRO A 120 22.41 11.18 4.57
N HIS A 121 22.82 11.19 3.30
CA HIS A 121 22.14 11.96 2.27
C HIS A 121 20.84 11.28 1.87
N TRP A 122 20.90 9.99 1.55
CA TRP A 122 19.71 9.19 1.25
C TRP A 122 18.71 9.18 2.42
N VAL A 123 19.18 9.05 3.66
CA VAL A 123 18.31 9.12 4.84
C VAL A 123 17.64 10.48 5.01
N ARG A 124 18.32 11.59 4.68
CA ARG A 124 17.69 12.93 4.68
C ARG A 124 16.56 13.00 3.66
N THR A 125 16.79 12.47 2.45
CA THR A 125 15.76 12.38 1.40
C THR A 125 14.57 11.54 1.87
N LEU A 126 14.81 10.38 2.49
CA LEU A 126 13.72 9.56 3.03
C LEU A 126 12.93 10.29 4.12
N ARG A 127 13.59 10.98 5.05
CA ARG A 127 12.90 11.75 6.10
C ARG A 127 12.07 12.90 5.53
N ASP A 128 12.55 13.56 4.47
CA ASP A 128 11.74 14.54 3.73
C ASP A 128 10.51 13.89 3.09
N THR A 129 10.70 12.74 2.42
CA THR A 129 9.60 11.96 1.84
C THR A 129 8.56 11.57 2.89
N ALA A 130 8.96 11.04 4.06
CA ALA A 130 8.01 10.67 5.12
C ALA A 130 7.22 11.86 5.68
N ARG A 131 7.85 13.04 5.81
CA ARG A 131 7.14 14.27 6.20
C ARG A 131 6.11 14.66 5.16
N ARG A 132 6.48 14.66 3.87
CA ARG A 132 5.56 14.94 2.77
C ARG A 132 4.43 13.92 2.69
N THR A 133 4.70 12.63 2.91
CA THR A 133 3.65 11.61 2.97
C THR A 133 2.59 11.98 4.00
N THR A 134 3.02 12.38 5.20
CA THR A 134 2.12 12.84 6.28
C THR A 134 1.24 14.02 5.84
N ASP A 135 1.80 14.92 5.02
CA ASP A 135 1.08 16.09 4.50
C ASP A 135 0.12 15.78 3.36
N ILE A 136 0.43 14.76 2.56
CA ILE A 136 -0.33 14.36 1.38
C ILE A 136 -1.55 13.49 1.75
N ARG A 137 -1.53 12.78 2.89
CA ARG A 137 -2.64 11.89 3.28
C ARG A 137 -4.02 12.56 3.28
N PRO A 138 -4.22 13.74 3.91
CA PRO A 138 -5.50 14.44 3.81
C PRO A 138 -5.86 14.81 2.37
N LEU A 139 -4.90 15.35 1.59
CA LEU A 139 -5.13 15.74 0.19
C LEU A 139 -5.57 14.55 -0.66
N ALA A 140 -4.91 13.41 -0.48
CA ALA A 140 -5.24 12.17 -1.16
C ALA A 140 -6.61 11.61 -0.74
N ALA A 141 -6.98 11.75 0.54
CA ALA A 141 -8.32 11.39 1.02
C ALA A 141 -9.42 12.29 0.45
N ASP A 142 -9.10 13.56 0.19
CA ASP A 142 -9.95 14.51 -0.55
C ASP A 142 -9.92 14.29 -2.08
N GLY A 143 -9.12 13.34 -2.57
CA GLY A 143 -9.07 12.94 -3.98
C GLY A 143 -7.98 13.61 -4.83
N ASP A 144 -7.03 14.33 -4.24
CA ASP A 144 -5.89 14.91 -4.97
C ASP A 144 -4.93 13.80 -5.45
N ARG A 145 -5.06 13.44 -6.73
CA ARG A 145 -4.21 12.42 -7.36
C ARG A 145 -2.86 12.97 -7.81
N THR A 146 -2.73 14.28 -8.00
CA THR A 146 -1.47 14.91 -8.42
C THR A 146 -0.45 14.81 -7.29
N ALA A 147 -0.86 15.12 -6.06
CA ALA A 147 0.00 14.98 -4.88
C ALA A 147 0.49 13.53 -4.68
N VAL A 148 -0.36 12.53 -4.96
CA VAL A 148 0.02 11.10 -4.88
C VAL A 148 1.01 10.72 -5.98
N SER A 149 0.85 11.27 -7.19
CA SER A 149 1.79 11.05 -8.30
C SER A 149 3.17 11.60 -7.97
N ASP A 150 3.25 12.85 -7.50
CA ASP A 150 4.51 13.49 -7.11
C ASP A 150 5.23 12.71 -5.99
N LEU A 151 4.47 12.19 -5.02
CA LEU A 151 5.02 11.33 -3.98
C LEU A 151 5.54 10.00 -4.54
N THR A 152 4.81 9.42 -5.49
CA THR A 152 5.22 8.17 -6.16
C THR A 152 6.55 8.36 -6.87
N ASP A 153 6.72 9.44 -7.62
CA ASP A 153 7.98 9.75 -8.31
C ASP A 153 9.14 9.92 -7.33
N ARG A 154 8.91 10.59 -6.19
CA ARG A 154 9.93 10.71 -5.13
C ARG A 154 10.35 9.37 -4.55
N VAL A 155 9.40 8.47 -4.31
CA VAL A 155 9.71 7.11 -3.82
C VAL A 155 10.45 6.31 -4.89
N VAL A 156 10.09 6.42 -6.16
CA VAL A 156 10.84 5.81 -7.28
C VAL A 156 12.29 6.29 -7.31
N GLN A 157 12.54 7.60 -7.14
CA GLN A 157 13.90 8.12 -7.08
C GLN A 157 14.65 7.61 -5.84
N ALA A 158 14.00 7.56 -4.67
CA ALA A 158 14.60 7.02 -3.46
C ALA A 158 14.98 5.53 -3.60
N VAL A 159 14.16 4.74 -4.31
CA VAL A 159 14.46 3.35 -4.67
C VAL A 159 15.69 3.26 -5.58
N ARG A 160 15.79 4.13 -6.60
CA ARG A 160 16.93 4.14 -7.51
C ARG A 160 18.25 4.44 -6.79
N MET A 161 18.20 5.37 -5.85
CA MET A 161 19.33 5.82 -5.04
C MET A 161 19.59 4.95 -3.80
N ALA A 162 18.88 3.83 -3.62
CA ALA A 162 19.05 2.98 -2.44
C ALA A 162 20.50 2.44 -2.34
N PRO A 163 21.10 2.44 -1.14
CA PRO A 163 22.51 2.08 -0.95
C PRO A 163 22.80 0.59 -1.15
N ASP A 164 21.79 -0.27 -0.98
CA ASP A 164 21.88 -1.71 -1.21
C ASP A 164 20.53 -2.29 -1.64
N ASP A 165 20.53 -3.58 -1.99
CA ASP A 165 19.33 -4.29 -2.44
C ASP A 165 18.28 -4.48 -1.35
N GLU A 166 18.68 -4.50 -0.07
CA GLU A 166 17.72 -4.64 1.03
C GLU A 166 16.90 -3.36 1.18
N ALA A 167 17.56 -2.20 1.23
CA ALA A 167 16.92 -0.90 1.21
C ALA A 167 16.01 -0.75 -0.03
N ARG A 168 16.50 -1.18 -1.21
CA ARG A 168 15.74 -1.15 -2.46
C ARG A 168 14.47 -2.00 -2.36
N ARG A 169 14.59 -3.28 -1.97
CA ARG A 169 13.45 -4.22 -1.84
C ARG A 169 12.39 -3.66 -0.89
N ARG A 170 12.81 -3.16 0.27
CA ARG A 170 11.89 -2.63 1.29
C ARG A 170 11.12 -1.39 0.85
N LEU A 171 11.69 -0.56 -0.03
CA LEU A 171 10.98 0.59 -0.60
C LEU A 171 10.12 0.21 -1.82
N ILE A 172 10.58 -0.71 -2.66
CA ILE A 172 9.87 -1.17 -3.87
C ILE A 172 8.47 -1.69 -3.54
N VAL A 173 8.30 -2.38 -2.41
CA VAL A 173 7.00 -2.93 -2.03
C VAL A 173 5.92 -1.85 -1.94
N HIS A 174 6.26 -0.60 -1.59
CA HIS A 174 5.32 0.52 -1.48
C HIS A 174 4.94 1.15 -2.82
N LEU A 175 5.59 0.76 -3.92
CA LEU A 175 5.27 1.30 -5.24
C LEU A 175 4.13 0.52 -5.92
N PRO A 176 3.30 1.20 -6.73
CA PRO A 176 2.43 0.54 -7.70
C PRO A 176 3.24 -0.36 -8.65
N GLY A 177 2.67 -1.49 -9.07
CA GLY A 177 3.37 -2.49 -9.90
C GLY A 177 3.89 -1.96 -11.23
N GLU A 178 3.22 -0.94 -11.77
CA GLU A 178 3.50 -0.29 -13.06
C GLU A 178 4.78 0.56 -13.03
N VAL A 179 5.20 1.02 -11.84
CA VAL A 179 6.36 1.91 -11.68
C VAL A 179 7.51 1.26 -10.90
N ARG A 180 7.31 0.03 -10.38
CA ARG A 180 8.41 -0.74 -9.78
C ARG A 180 9.54 -0.93 -10.80
N PRO A 181 10.81 -0.66 -10.43
CA PRO A 181 11.95 -0.91 -11.32
C PRO A 181 12.06 -2.39 -11.69
N VAL A 182 12.39 -2.68 -12.95
CA VAL A 182 12.66 -4.04 -13.42
C VAL A 182 14.04 -4.46 -12.93
N PRO A 183 14.17 -5.57 -12.18
CA PRO A 183 15.48 -6.06 -11.77
C PRO A 183 16.24 -6.66 -12.95
N ALA A 184 17.57 -6.62 -12.87
CA ALA A 184 18.44 -7.28 -13.84
C ALA A 184 18.35 -8.82 -13.76
N ASP A 185 18.12 -9.36 -12.57
CA ASP A 185 17.86 -10.77 -12.34
C ASP A 185 16.41 -10.98 -11.87
N PRO A 186 15.54 -11.62 -12.66
CA PRO A 186 14.16 -11.91 -12.26
C PRO A 186 14.05 -12.74 -10.99
N ALA A 187 15.03 -13.59 -10.66
CA ALA A 187 14.98 -14.42 -9.45
C ALA A 187 14.92 -13.59 -8.16
N THR A 188 15.37 -12.33 -8.21
CA THR A 188 15.29 -11.39 -7.07
C THR A 188 13.86 -10.99 -6.68
N LEU A 189 12.87 -11.27 -7.54
CA LEU A 189 11.46 -11.07 -7.22
C LEU A 189 10.87 -12.17 -6.35
N ALA A 190 11.51 -13.35 -6.30
CA ALA A 190 11.09 -14.42 -5.42
C ALA A 190 11.46 -14.05 -3.97
N GLY A 191 10.57 -14.36 -3.04
CA GLY A 191 10.83 -14.10 -1.62
C GLY A 191 9.59 -14.25 -0.76
N ASP A 192 9.85 -14.55 0.52
CA ASP A 192 8.86 -14.77 1.57
C ASP A 192 8.84 -13.63 2.60
N ARG A 193 9.63 -12.58 2.37
CA ARG A 193 9.83 -11.49 3.33
C ARG A 193 8.90 -10.32 3.06
N GLY A 194 7.91 -10.13 3.94
CA GLY A 194 7.09 -8.93 4.00
C GLY A 194 5.60 -9.22 3.92
N PRO A 195 4.78 -8.24 3.47
CA PRO A 195 3.33 -8.38 3.41
C PRO A 195 2.83 -9.25 2.26
N VAL A 196 3.73 -9.64 1.34
CA VAL A 196 3.46 -10.51 0.21
C VAL A 196 4.61 -11.48 0.04
N ALA A 197 4.29 -12.76 -0.10
CA ALA A 197 5.20 -13.82 -0.48
C ALA A 197 4.97 -14.21 -1.94
N VAL A 198 6.06 -14.41 -2.68
CA VAL A 198 6.04 -14.80 -4.10
C VAL A 198 6.99 -15.96 -4.28
N GLN A 199 6.47 -17.07 -4.79
CA GLN A 199 7.26 -18.24 -5.12
C GLN A 199 7.09 -18.59 -6.60
N PHE A 200 8.21 -18.72 -7.29
CA PHE A 200 8.27 -19.22 -8.65
C PHE A 200 9.63 -19.87 -8.92
N GLU A 201 9.68 -20.66 -9.99
CA GLU A 201 10.90 -21.27 -10.50
C GLU A 201 11.15 -20.78 -11.93
N ILE A 202 12.41 -20.52 -12.28
CA ILE A 202 12.80 -20.13 -13.63
C ILE A 202 13.38 -21.34 -14.35
N TYR A 203 12.74 -21.72 -15.46
CA TYR A 203 13.18 -22.78 -16.36
C TYR A 203 13.40 -22.20 -17.75
N ALA A 204 14.66 -22.03 -18.13
CA ALA A 204 15.05 -21.39 -19.40
C ALA A 204 14.34 -20.03 -19.59
N SER A 205 13.41 -19.94 -20.54
CA SER A 205 12.63 -18.72 -20.85
C SER A 205 11.22 -18.75 -20.24
N THR A 206 10.99 -19.53 -19.17
CA THR A 206 9.68 -19.68 -18.53
C THR A 206 9.79 -19.49 -17.01
N ILE A 207 8.94 -18.61 -16.49
CA ILE A 207 8.65 -18.47 -15.06
C ILE A 207 7.46 -19.38 -14.74
N LYS A 208 7.69 -20.41 -13.94
CA LYS A 208 6.62 -21.23 -13.36
C LYS A 208 6.23 -20.61 -12.01
N LEU A 209 5.12 -19.87 -11.99
CA LEU A 209 4.58 -19.24 -10.81
C LEU A 209 3.83 -20.28 -9.97
N ASP A 210 4.30 -20.49 -8.74
CA ASP A 210 3.65 -21.41 -7.80
C ASP A 210 2.56 -20.68 -7.02
N HIS A 211 2.88 -19.57 -6.33
CA HIS A 211 1.89 -18.78 -5.60
C HIS A 211 2.32 -17.32 -5.36
N ILE A 212 1.31 -16.48 -5.12
CA ILE A 212 1.43 -15.11 -4.57
C ILE A 212 0.50 -15.02 -3.37
N ASP A 213 1.07 -15.00 -2.17
CA ASP A 213 0.29 -14.96 -0.93
C ASP A 213 0.40 -13.59 -0.28
N VAL A 214 -0.75 -12.98 -0.01
CA VAL A 214 -0.86 -11.69 0.69
C VAL A 214 -1.41 -11.92 2.09
N ILE A 215 -0.79 -11.27 3.08
CA ILE A 215 -1.24 -11.37 4.47
C ILE A 215 -2.72 -10.94 4.59
N PRO A 216 -3.53 -11.61 5.42
CA PRO A 216 -4.99 -11.41 5.44
C PRO A 216 -5.47 -9.95 5.51
N PRO A 217 -4.87 -9.06 6.33
CA PRO A 217 -5.34 -7.68 6.44
C PRO A 217 -5.11 -6.81 5.20
N LEU A 218 -4.20 -7.21 4.31
CA LEU A 218 -3.85 -6.44 3.09
C LEU A 218 -4.45 -7.06 1.82
N ARG A 219 -5.20 -8.16 1.95
CA ARG A 219 -5.93 -8.75 0.82
C ARG A 219 -6.92 -7.73 0.28
N ARG A 220 -7.17 -7.80 -1.03
CA ARG A 220 -8.09 -6.91 -1.79
C ARG A 220 -7.65 -5.44 -1.89
N MET A 221 -6.50 -5.05 -1.32
CA MET A 221 -5.93 -3.71 -1.45
C MET A 221 -5.00 -3.54 -2.66
N GLY A 222 -5.05 -4.47 -3.61
CA GLY A 222 -4.24 -4.43 -4.83
C GLY A 222 -2.78 -4.87 -4.68
N LEU A 223 -2.31 -5.30 -3.49
CA LEU A 223 -0.89 -5.70 -3.30
C LEU A 223 -0.50 -6.91 -4.17
N GLY A 224 -1.36 -7.93 -4.22
CA GLY A 224 -1.17 -9.09 -5.09
C GLY A 224 -1.12 -8.68 -6.57
N THR A 225 -2.04 -7.81 -6.99
CA THR A 225 -2.07 -7.27 -8.36
C THR A 225 -0.82 -6.48 -8.70
N ALA A 226 -0.36 -5.59 -7.82
CA ALA A 226 0.88 -4.83 -8.04
C ALA A 226 2.09 -5.75 -8.15
N THR A 227 2.11 -6.82 -7.37
CA THR A 227 3.17 -7.83 -7.39
C THR A 227 3.15 -8.67 -8.68
N LEU A 228 1.97 -9.13 -9.10
CA LEU A 228 1.81 -9.84 -10.37
C LEU A 228 2.16 -8.96 -11.57
N ARG A 229 1.77 -7.67 -11.57
CA ARG A 229 2.13 -6.71 -12.63
C ARG A 229 3.63 -6.48 -12.71
N HIS A 230 4.30 -6.39 -11.56
CA HIS A 230 5.75 -6.26 -11.53
C HIS A 230 6.45 -7.50 -12.09
N LEU A 231 5.96 -8.70 -11.75
CA LEU A 231 6.44 -9.95 -12.32
C LEU A 231 6.21 -10.00 -13.83
N CYS A 232 5.02 -9.62 -14.31
CA CYS A 232 4.70 -9.57 -15.75
C CYS A 232 5.64 -8.63 -16.51
N ARG A 233 5.82 -7.40 -16.02
CA ARG A 233 6.74 -6.43 -16.64
C ARG A 233 8.19 -6.89 -16.65
N THR A 234 8.59 -7.61 -15.60
CA THR A 234 9.93 -8.21 -15.54
C THR A 234 10.04 -9.34 -16.55
N ALA A 235 9.04 -10.22 -16.65
CA ALA A 235 9.03 -11.28 -17.65
C ALA A 235 9.08 -10.71 -19.07
N ASP A 236 8.31 -9.65 -19.36
CA ASP A 236 8.32 -8.96 -20.65
C ASP A 236 9.71 -8.40 -21.00
N ALA A 237 10.35 -7.70 -20.06
CA ALA A 237 11.69 -7.13 -20.24
C ALA A 237 12.78 -8.18 -20.48
N HIS A 238 12.56 -9.41 -20.01
CA HIS A 238 13.47 -10.54 -20.16
C HIS A 238 13.01 -11.55 -21.22
N GLY A 239 11.92 -11.28 -21.96
CA GLY A 239 11.38 -12.17 -22.98
C GLY A 239 10.89 -13.52 -22.46
N MET A 240 10.42 -13.58 -21.21
CA MET A 240 10.00 -14.81 -20.53
C MET A 240 8.48 -15.03 -20.58
N HIS A 241 8.08 -16.30 -20.67
CA HIS A 241 6.69 -16.72 -20.48
C HIS A 241 6.39 -16.88 -18.99
N ILE A 242 5.14 -16.68 -18.59
CA ILE A 242 4.67 -17.02 -17.24
C ILE A 242 3.65 -18.15 -17.35
N VAL A 243 3.84 -19.21 -16.57
CA VAL A 243 2.90 -20.33 -16.43
C VAL A 243 2.55 -20.47 -14.96
N ALA A 244 1.27 -20.62 -14.63
CA ALA A 244 0.82 -20.93 -13.27
C ALA A 244 -0.32 -21.95 -13.26
N GLN A 245 -0.61 -22.49 -12.09
CA GLN A 245 -1.81 -23.30 -11.84
C GLN A 245 -2.81 -22.52 -10.99
N LEU A 246 -4.10 -22.70 -11.27
CA LEU A 246 -5.21 -22.15 -10.50
C LEU A 246 -5.45 -23.00 -9.27
N VAL A 247 -4.61 -22.83 -8.25
CA VAL A 247 -4.78 -23.47 -6.94
C VAL A 247 -5.07 -22.38 -5.91
N PRO A 248 -6.34 -22.14 -5.55
CA PRO A 248 -6.68 -21.18 -4.51
C PRO A 248 -6.17 -21.66 -3.15
N THR A 249 -5.38 -20.82 -2.47
CA THR A 249 -4.86 -21.09 -1.11
C THR A 249 -5.66 -20.36 -0.02
N PHE A 250 -6.54 -19.44 -0.42
CA PHE A 250 -7.20 -18.49 0.48
C PHE A 250 -8.70 -18.75 0.69
N ARG A 251 -9.28 -19.65 -0.12
CA ARG A 251 -10.69 -20.06 -0.10
C ARG A 251 -10.81 -21.48 -0.62
N ASP A 252 -11.59 -22.29 0.09
CA ASP A 252 -11.89 -23.68 -0.27
C ASP A 252 -13.29 -23.83 -0.88
N ASP A 253 -13.95 -22.72 -1.21
CA ASP A 253 -15.26 -22.72 -1.85
C ASP A 253 -15.18 -22.81 -3.38
N ASP A 254 -16.25 -23.33 -4.00
CA ASP A 254 -16.35 -23.54 -5.46
C ASP A 254 -16.25 -22.24 -6.28
N SER A 255 -16.35 -21.07 -5.64
CA SER A 255 -16.23 -19.75 -6.29
C SER A 255 -14.79 -19.25 -6.42
N ALA A 256 -13.84 -19.86 -5.71
CA ALA A 256 -12.46 -19.41 -5.63
C ALA A 256 -11.71 -19.52 -6.97
N VAL A 257 -11.90 -20.63 -7.70
CA VAL A 257 -11.25 -20.86 -9.01
C VAL A 257 -11.74 -19.85 -10.06
N PRO A 258 -13.06 -19.62 -10.26
CA PRO A 258 -13.54 -18.58 -11.19
C PRO A 258 -13.04 -17.16 -10.86
N ILE A 259 -12.97 -16.80 -9.57
CA ILE A 259 -12.47 -15.48 -9.14
C ILE A 259 -10.99 -15.33 -9.50
N LEU A 260 -10.18 -16.36 -9.23
CA LEU A 260 -8.75 -16.37 -9.53
C LEU A 260 -8.52 -16.35 -11.05
N ALA A 261 -9.29 -17.13 -11.81
CA ALA A 261 -9.27 -17.15 -13.27
C ALA A 261 -9.56 -15.76 -13.85
N ARG A 262 -10.59 -15.06 -13.36
CA ARG A 262 -10.89 -13.68 -13.75
C ARG A 262 -9.73 -12.73 -13.45
N TRP A 263 -9.14 -12.81 -12.26
CA TRP A 263 -8.02 -11.96 -11.87
C TRP A 263 -6.81 -12.14 -12.80
N PHE A 264 -6.47 -13.37 -13.18
CA PHE A 264 -5.43 -13.66 -14.17
C PHE A 264 -5.77 -13.11 -15.56
N ARG A 265 -7.02 -13.26 -16.04
CA ARG A 265 -7.46 -12.68 -17.32
C ARG A 265 -7.31 -11.17 -17.37
N GLU A 266 -7.65 -10.48 -16.29
CA GLU A 266 -7.47 -9.02 -16.17
C GLU A 266 -6.00 -8.58 -16.26
N GLN A 267 -5.04 -9.48 -16.04
CA GLN A 267 -3.61 -9.22 -16.22
C GLN A 267 -3.06 -9.72 -17.58
N GLY A 268 -3.94 -10.16 -18.48
CA GLY A 268 -3.57 -10.61 -19.82
C GLY A 268 -3.11 -12.07 -19.92
N PHE A 269 -3.49 -12.92 -18.97
CA PHE A 269 -3.26 -14.36 -19.06
C PHE A 269 -4.37 -15.06 -19.84
N GLU A 270 -3.99 -16.06 -20.63
CA GLU A 270 -4.89 -17.07 -21.16
C GLU A 270 -5.17 -18.10 -20.06
N VAL A 271 -6.45 -18.40 -19.83
CA VAL A 271 -6.89 -19.23 -18.71
C VAL A 271 -7.67 -20.43 -19.19
N THR A 272 -7.21 -21.63 -18.83
CA THR A 272 -7.89 -22.91 -19.10
C THR A 272 -8.51 -23.47 -17.82
N GLU A 273 -9.83 -23.31 -17.66
CA GLU A 273 -10.59 -23.73 -16.47
C GLU A 273 -10.98 -25.22 -16.48
N ARG A 274 -9.99 -26.13 -16.59
CA ARG A 274 -10.18 -27.57 -16.33
C ARG A 274 -9.69 -27.92 -14.92
N LEU A 275 -9.98 -29.12 -14.40
CA LEU A 275 -9.40 -29.62 -13.13
C LEU A 275 -7.87 -29.43 -13.14
N GLY A 276 -7.33 -28.66 -12.19
CA GLY A 276 -5.92 -28.23 -12.16
C GLY A 276 -5.58 -27.04 -13.09
N GLY A 277 -6.57 -26.19 -13.37
CA GLY A 277 -6.57 -25.20 -14.45
C GLY A 277 -5.27 -24.43 -14.61
N ARG A 278 -4.77 -24.36 -15.85
CA ARG A 278 -3.49 -23.73 -16.19
C ARG A 278 -3.72 -22.33 -16.71
N VAL A 279 -2.86 -21.40 -16.29
CA VAL A 279 -2.78 -20.06 -16.87
C VAL A 279 -1.43 -19.86 -17.55
N VAL A 280 -1.44 -19.21 -18.69
CA VAL A 280 -0.23 -18.92 -19.48
C VAL A 280 -0.28 -17.47 -19.94
N ARG A 281 0.87 -16.79 -19.88
CA ARG A 281 1.05 -15.46 -20.46
C ARG A 281 2.35 -15.46 -21.27
N ALA A 282 2.24 -15.15 -22.55
CA ALA A 282 3.38 -14.90 -23.41
C ALA A 282 4.01 -13.53 -23.08
N PRO A 283 5.32 -13.34 -23.32
CA PRO A 283 5.94 -12.03 -23.17
C PRO A 283 5.27 -11.04 -24.13
N ALA A 284 4.88 -9.88 -23.62
CA ALA A 284 4.40 -8.80 -24.47
C ALA A 284 5.60 -8.13 -25.16
N SER A 285 5.47 -7.84 -26.45
CA SER A 285 6.47 -7.02 -27.15
C SER A 285 6.48 -5.62 -26.54
N ILE A 286 7.62 -5.19 -26.02
CA ILE A 286 7.82 -3.80 -25.58
C ILE A 286 7.95 -2.95 -26.86
N PRO A 287 7.05 -1.99 -27.12
CA PRO A 287 7.19 -1.07 -28.24
C PRO A 287 8.38 -0.12 -28.08
#